data_AF-A0A820M491-F1
#
_entry.id   AF-A0A820M491-F1
#
_cell.length_a   1.000
_cell.length_b   1.000
_cell.length_c   1.000
_cell.angle_alpha   90.00
_cell.angle_beta   90.00
_cell.angle_gamma   90.00
#
_symmetry.space_group_name_H-M   'P 1'
#
loop_
_entity.id
_entity.type
_entity.pdbx_description
1 polymer ?
#
loop_
_entity_poly.entity_id
_entity_poly.type
_entity_poly.pdbx_seq_one_letter_code
_entity_poly.pdbx_strand_id
1 'polypeptide(L)'
;FVVNEEVLGELREHELKPGGQHILVTEQNKQEYIDMVINYRFVQRIKIQMDALRHGFKEILPLEYIQIFDEKEVELLISGLGEINVNDWRTYTMYKGGYTPDNPVIQHFWKVIK
;
A
#
# COMPACT_ATOMS: atom_id res chain seq x y z
N PHE A 1 5.06 -23.57 -0.01
CA PHE A 1 3.97 -22.76 0.58
C PHE A 1 4.48 -22.03 1.82
N VAL A 2 5.41 -21.12 1.62
CA VAL A 2 6.17 -20.43 2.67
C VAL A 2 6.47 -19.01 2.20
N VAL A 3 6.55 -18.05 3.11
CA VAL A 3 6.97 -16.67 2.84
C VAL A 3 8.05 -16.24 3.82
N ASN A 4 8.94 -15.36 3.35
CA ASN A 4 9.94 -14.72 4.19
C ASN A 4 9.45 -13.35 4.65
N GLU A 5 9.58 -13.09 5.94
CA GLU A 5 9.26 -11.83 6.58
C GLU A 5 10.53 -11.25 7.21
N GLU A 6 10.83 -9.99 6.93
CA GLU A 6 11.88 -9.27 7.65
C GLU A 6 11.28 -8.61 8.90
N VAL A 7 11.78 -8.98 10.07
CA VAL A 7 11.36 -8.43 11.36
C VAL A 7 12.60 -7.93 12.10
N LEU A 8 12.69 -6.60 12.26
CA LEU A 8 13.81 -5.94 12.96
C LEU A 8 15.20 -6.34 12.42
N GLY A 9 15.30 -6.53 11.10
CA GLY A 9 16.55 -6.93 10.42
C GLY A 9 16.81 -8.44 10.39
N GLU A 10 15.95 -9.27 10.99
CA GLU A 10 16.03 -10.72 10.90
C GLU A 10 15.05 -11.26 9.84
N LEU A 11 15.52 -12.17 8.99
CA LEU A 11 14.66 -12.90 8.06
C LEU A 11 14.03 -14.09 8.78
N ARG A 12 12.70 -14.12 8.84
CA ARG A 12 11.91 -15.20 9.44
C ARG A 12 11.08 -15.89 8.38
N GLU A 13 11.06 -17.20 8.45
CA GLU A 13 10.28 -18.04 7.55
C GLU A 13 8.91 -18.34 8.17
N HIS A 14 7.84 -18.17 7.40
CA HIS A 14 6.46 -18.44 7.84
C HIS A 14 5.76 -19.38 6.86
N GLU A 15 5.29 -20.53 7.36
CA GLU A 15 4.48 -21.45 6.57
C GLU A 15 3.07 -20.89 6.35
N LEU A 16 2.63 -20.85 5.09
CA LEU A 16 1.28 -20.36 4.75
C LEU A 16 0.16 -21.36 5.10
N LYS A 17 0.52 -22.64 5.20
CA LYS A 17 -0.34 -23.74 5.62
C LYS A 17 0.51 -24.83 6.28
N PRO A 18 -0.08 -25.72 7.11
CA PRO A 18 0.68 -26.75 7.82
C PRO A 18 1.54 -27.61 6.89
N GLY A 19 2.84 -27.71 7.19
CA GLY A 19 3.80 -28.47 6.37
C GLY A 19 4.13 -27.80 5.04
N GLY A 20 3.82 -26.51 4.91
CA GLY A 20 3.95 -25.72 3.70
C GLY A 20 5.37 -25.68 3.14
N GLN A 21 6.40 -25.87 3.98
CA GLN A 21 7.80 -25.95 3.57
C GLN A 21 8.09 -27.13 2.63
N HIS A 22 7.30 -28.21 2.74
CA HIS A 22 7.48 -29.42 1.92
C HIS A 22 6.61 -29.41 0.65
N ILE A 23 5.82 -28.36 0.45
CA ILE A 23 4.89 -28.26 -0.69
C ILE A 23 5.46 -27.30 -1.72
N LEU A 24 5.88 -27.87 -2.85
CA LEU A 24 6.34 -27.12 -4.02
C LEU A 24 5.16 -26.35 -4.64
N VAL A 25 5.40 -25.11 -5.04
CA VAL A 25 4.44 -24.36 -5.85
C VAL A 25 4.53 -24.83 -7.30
N THR A 26 3.40 -25.20 -7.88
CA THR A 26 3.24 -25.68 -9.25
C THR A 26 2.13 -24.90 -9.95
N GLU A 27 2.01 -25.06 -11.27
CA GLU A 27 0.95 -24.41 -12.04
C GLU A 27 -0.47 -24.73 -11.54
N GLN A 28 -0.67 -25.92 -10.98
CA GLN A 28 -1.96 -26.38 -10.47
C GLN A 28 -2.32 -25.74 -9.12
N ASN A 29 -1.33 -25.39 -8.29
CA ASN A 29 -1.55 -24.88 -6.94
C ASN A 29 -1.13 -23.40 -6.75
N LYS A 30 -0.65 -22.74 -7.82
CA LYS A 30 -0.18 -21.35 -7.77
C LYS A 30 -1.23 -20.36 -7.30
N GLN A 31 -2.51 -20.56 -7.67
CA GLN A 31 -3.57 -19.63 -7.27
C GLN A 31 -3.80 -19.68 -5.76
N GLU A 32 -3.86 -20.88 -5.18
CA GLU A 32 -3.95 -21.08 -3.73
C GLU A 32 -2.76 -20.41 -3.02
N TYR A 33 -1.56 -20.59 -3.55
CA TYR A 33 -0.37 -19.94 -3.01
C TYR A 33 -0.48 -18.40 -3.04
N ILE A 34 -0.91 -17.82 -4.16
CA ILE A 34 -1.12 -16.37 -4.30
C ILE A 34 -2.13 -15.85 -3.28
N ASP A 35 -3.28 -16.52 -3.16
CA ASP A 35 -4.35 -16.11 -2.23
C ASP A 35 -3.85 -16.15 -0.77
N MET A 36 -3.09 -17.18 -0.41
CA MET A 36 -2.48 -17.30 0.92
C MET A 36 -1.42 -16.21 1.18
N VAL A 37 -0.60 -15.87 0.19
CA VAL A 37 0.38 -14.78 0.30
C VAL A 37 -0.33 -13.44 0.52
N ILE A 38 -1.38 -13.14 -0.25
CA ILE A 38 -2.18 -11.91 -0.11
C ILE A 38 -2.80 -11.84 1.28
N ASN A 39 -3.46 -12.92 1.70
CA ASN A 39 -4.11 -13.00 3.01
C ASN A 39 -3.11 -12.83 4.17
N TYR A 40 -1.95 -13.48 4.09
CA TYR A 40 -0.90 -13.31 5.10
C TYR A 40 -0.38 -11.87 5.12
N ARG A 41 -0.08 -11.31 3.94
CA ARG A 41 0.54 -9.98 3.81
C ARG A 41 -0.36 -8.84 4.28
N PHE A 42 -1.65 -8.89 3.94
CA PHE A 42 -2.57 -7.76 4.10
C PHE A 42 -3.69 -7.98 5.14
N VAL A 43 -3.95 -9.22 5.58
CA VAL A 43 -5.07 -9.52 6.49
C VAL A 43 -4.60 -10.11 7.82
N GLN A 44 -3.97 -11.29 7.80
CA GLN A 44 -3.68 -12.06 9.01
C GLN A 44 -2.81 -11.28 10.01
N ARG A 45 -1.73 -10.66 9.53
CA ARG A 45 -0.74 -9.96 10.37
C ARG A 45 -1.28 -8.73 11.10
N ILE A 46 -2.37 -8.15 10.59
CA ILE A 46 -2.95 -6.90 11.11
C ILE A 46 -4.39 -7.07 11.62
N LYS A 47 -4.87 -8.31 11.72
CA LYS A 47 -6.28 -8.60 11.99
C LYS A 47 -6.77 -7.97 13.29
N ILE A 48 -5.99 -8.09 14.37
CA ILE A 48 -6.38 -7.58 15.70
C ILE A 48 -6.47 -6.05 15.69
N GLN A 49 -5.50 -5.39 15.05
CA GLN A 49 -5.42 -3.95 14.92
C GLN A 49 -6.58 -3.42 14.06
N MET A 50 -6.88 -4.11 12.95
CA MET A 50 -7.99 -3.76 12.06
C MET A 50 -9.34 -3.98 12.74
N ASP A 51 -9.51 -5.07 13.50
CA ASP A 51 -10.76 -5.34 14.22
C ASP A 51 -11.00 -4.29 15.32
N ALA A 52 -9.95 -3.83 16.01
CA ALA A 52 -10.04 -2.72 16.97
C ALA A 52 -10.40 -1.39 16.30
N LEU A 53 -9.77 -1.06 15.16
CA LEU A 53 -10.09 0.13 14.39
C LEU A 53 -11.54 0.11 13.92
N ARG A 54 -12.01 -1.03 13.38
CA ARG A 54 -13.40 -1.21 12.94
C ARG A 54 -14.40 -1.11 14.09
N HIS A 55 -14.01 -1.54 15.29
CA HIS A 55 -14.86 -1.41 16.47
C HIS A 55 -15.07 0.07 16.83
N GLY A 56 -14.00 0.85 16.99
CA GLY A 56 -14.12 2.28 17.28
C GLY A 56 -14.83 3.05 16.16
N PHE A 57 -14.60 2.68 14.90
CA PHE A 57 -15.29 3.27 13.76
C PHE A 57 -16.83 3.09 13.85
N LYS A 58 -17.28 1.87 14.21
CA LYS A 58 -18.70 1.52 14.36
C LYS A 58 -19.42 2.28 15.47
N GLU A 59 -18.70 2.69 16.53
CA GLU A 59 -19.28 3.47 17.63
C GLU A 59 -19.70 4.88 17.18
N ILE A 60 -19.06 5.41 16.15
CA ILE A 60 -19.33 6.74 15.60
C ILE A 60 -20.29 6.64 14.40
N LEU A 61 -20.05 5.69 13.50
CA LEU A 61 -20.81 5.54 12.26
C LEU A 61 -21.13 4.06 11.98
N PRO A 62 -22.42 3.67 11.85
CA PRO A 62 -22.80 2.34 11.40
C PRO A 62 -22.17 1.99 10.04
N LEU A 63 -21.59 0.79 9.92
CA LEU A 63 -20.89 0.37 8.70
C LEU A 63 -21.79 0.33 7.46
N GLU A 64 -23.08 0.11 7.64
CA GLU A 64 -24.07 0.04 6.55
C GLU A 64 -24.07 1.33 5.70
N TYR A 65 -23.80 2.49 6.32
CA TYR A 65 -23.71 3.77 5.61
C TYR A 65 -22.42 3.93 4.81
N ILE A 66 -21.37 3.20 5.14
CA ILE A 66 -20.11 3.19 4.38
C ILE A 66 -20.11 2.13 3.29
N GLN A 67 -20.82 1.02 3.49
CA GLN A 67 -20.82 -0.10 2.55
C GLN A 67 -21.42 0.21 1.17
N ILE A 68 -22.06 1.38 1.00
CA ILE A 68 -22.54 1.86 -0.31
C ILE A 68 -21.42 2.43 -1.18
N PHE A 69 -20.28 2.79 -0.58
CA PHE A 69 -19.12 3.37 -1.25
C PHE A 69 -18.09 2.29 -1.58
N ASP A 70 -17.41 2.43 -2.73
CA ASP A 70 -16.24 1.62 -3.05
C ASP A 70 -14.99 2.08 -2.27
N GLU A 71 -13.88 1.34 -2.39
CA GLU A 71 -12.66 1.64 -1.65
C GLU A 71 -12.07 3.04 -1.96
N LYS A 72 -12.27 3.55 -3.18
CA LYS A 72 -11.75 4.86 -3.62
C LYS A 72 -12.62 5.99 -3.12
N GLU A 73 -13.93 5.79 -3.11
CA GLU A 73 -14.89 6.74 -2.55
C GLU A 73 -14.70 6.87 -1.03
N VAL A 74 -14.47 5.75 -0.32
CA VAL A 74 -14.15 5.78 1.12
C VAL A 74 -12.82 6.52 1.37
N GLU A 75 -11.80 6.26 0.57
CA GLU A 75 -10.53 6.99 0.65
C GLU A 75 -10.73 8.50 0.47
N LEU A 76 -11.51 8.90 -0.54
CA LEU A 76 -11.82 10.31 -0.81
C LEU A 76 -12.61 10.96 0.33
N LEU A 77 -13.59 10.25 0.90
CA LEU A 77 -14.40 10.75 2.01
C LEU A 77 -13.58 11.01 3.28
N ILE A 78 -12.61 10.13 3.58
CA ILE A 78 -11.80 10.21 4.80
C ILE A 78 -10.60 11.14 4.61
N SER A 79 -9.90 11.01 3.49
CA SER A 79 -8.59 11.65 3.26
C SER A 79 -8.67 12.90 2.38
N GLY A 80 -9.80 13.13 1.69
CA GLY A 80 -9.94 14.21 0.71
C GLY A 80 -9.10 13.96 -0.54
N LEU A 81 -8.93 15.02 -1.34
CA LEU A 81 -8.01 15.00 -2.48
C LEU A 81 -6.60 15.26 -1.98
N GLY A 82 -5.67 14.35 -2.27
CA GLY A 82 -4.26 14.55 -2.00
C GLY A 82 -3.72 15.68 -2.88
N GLU A 83 -3.38 16.81 -2.28
CA GLU A 83 -2.71 17.91 -2.97
C GLU A 83 -1.20 17.79 -2.81
N ILE A 84 -0.48 17.74 -3.93
CA ILE A 84 0.99 17.81 -3.92
C ILE A 84 1.39 19.28 -3.90
N ASN A 85 2.16 19.67 -2.89
CA ASN A 85 2.76 21.00 -2.88
C ASN A 85 3.85 21.10 -3.95
N VAL A 86 3.47 21.54 -5.15
CA VAL A 86 4.37 21.66 -6.31
C VAL A 86 5.53 22.61 -6.04
N ASN A 87 5.34 23.65 -5.20
CA ASN A 87 6.42 24.56 -4.84
C ASN A 87 7.48 23.86 -3.97
N ASP A 88 7.05 23.06 -3.00
CA ASP A 88 7.92 22.25 -2.15
C ASP A 88 8.69 21.22 -2.98
N TRP A 89 7.96 20.47 -3.82
CA TRP A 89 8.55 19.49 -4.73
C TRP A 89 9.61 20.14 -5.64
N ARG A 90 9.31 21.29 -6.24
CA ARG A 90 10.26 22.03 -7.07
C ARG A 90 11.49 22.49 -6.28
N THR A 91 11.30 22.97 -5.05
CA THR A 91 12.38 23.50 -4.20
C THR A 91 13.42 22.42 -3.88
N TYR A 92 12.96 21.20 -3.63
CA TYR A 92 13.82 20.08 -3.25
C TYR A 92 14.18 19.14 -4.42
N THR A 93 13.95 19.56 -5.67
CA THR A 93 14.34 18.79 -6.85
C THR A 93 15.79 19.10 -7.27
N MET A 94 16.61 18.06 -7.39
CA MET A 94 17.98 18.16 -7.94
C MET A 94 18.01 17.86 -9.44
N TYR A 95 18.71 18.70 -10.20
CA TYR A 95 18.88 18.54 -11.64
C TYR A 95 20.27 17.97 -11.97
N LYS A 96 20.34 17.06 -12.96
CA LYS A 96 21.57 16.39 -13.41
C LYS A 96 21.70 16.48 -14.93
N GLY A 97 22.88 16.11 -15.47
CA GLY A 97 23.09 16.05 -16.93
C GLY A 97 23.11 17.41 -17.62
N GLY A 98 23.51 18.47 -16.91
CA GLY A 98 23.55 19.84 -17.44
C GLY A 98 22.26 20.64 -17.29
N TYR A 99 21.19 20.04 -16.76
CA TYR A 99 19.99 20.78 -16.41
C TYR A 99 20.18 21.61 -15.14
N THR A 100 19.57 22.79 -15.12
CA THR A 100 19.50 23.71 -13.98
C THR A 100 18.06 24.23 -13.85
N PRO A 101 17.67 24.81 -12.71
CA PRO A 101 16.33 25.38 -12.52
C PRO A 101 15.93 26.42 -13.58
N ASP A 102 16.92 27.10 -14.16
CA ASP A 102 16.75 28.16 -15.15
C ASP A 102 16.65 27.64 -16.59
N ASN A 103 16.92 26.35 -16.81
CA ASN A 103 16.82 25.76 -18.15
C ASN A 103 15.36 25.87 -18.65
N PRO A 104 15.13 26.34 -19.89
CA PRO A 104 13.78 26.49 -20.44
C PRO A 104 12.94 25.21 -20.37
N VAL A 105 13.56 24.05 -20.55
CA VAL A 105 12.89 22.74 -20.45
C VAL A 105 12.37 22.50 -19.03
N ILE A 106 13.16 22.84 -18.01
CA ILE A 106 12.78 22.69 -16.61
C ILE A 106 11.69 23.68 -16.22
N GLN A 107 11.75 24.92 -16.72
CA GLN A 107 10.69 25.91 -16.51
C GLN A 107 9.37 25.46 -17.14
N HIS A 108 9.41 24.91 -18.36
CA HIS A 108 8.22 24.35 -19.01
C HIS A 108 7.65 23.15 -18.25
N PHE A 109 8.50 22.24 -17.77
CA PHE A 109 8.07 21.10 -16.96
C PHE A 109 7.24 21.55 -15.75
N TRP A 110 7.77 22.49 -14.94
CA TRP A 110 7.05 22.98 -13.76
C TRP A 110 5.83 23.83 -14.09
N LYS A 111 5.75 24.40 -15.30
CA LYS A 111 4.55 25.09 -15.79
C LYS A 111 3.43 24.12 -16.15
N VAL A 112 3.74 22.90 -16.58
CA VAL A 112 2.74 21.88 -16.92
C VAL A 112 2.24 21.13 -15.68
N ILE A 113 3.13 20.89 -14.71
CA ILE A 113 2.80 20.20 -13.46
C ILE A 113 1.96 21.07 -12.51
N LYS A 114 2.06 22.39 -12.64
CA LYS A 114 1.30 23.37 -11.86
C LYS A 114 -0.04 23.68 -12.52
#